data_AF-A0A951I8I5-F1
#
_entry.id   AF-A0A951I8I5-F1
#
_cell.length_a   1.000
_cell.length_b   1.000
_cell.length_c   1.000
_cell.angle_alpha   90.00
_cell.angle_beta   90.00
_cell.angle_gamma   90.00
#
_symmetry.space_group_name_H-M   'P 1'
#
loop_
_entity.id
_entity.type
_entity.pdbx_description
1 polymer ?
#
loop_
_entity_poly.entity_id
_entity_poly.type
_entity_poly.pdbx_seq_one_letter_code
_entity_poly.pdbx_strand_id
1 'polypeptide(L)'
;MSIRNIFKRDETRGVSKFRFYLLRFYFVLNFAALGFDAWSEIIGHTGLWQPIPGIAYSFWAAFSLLAILGIIHPLKMLPLLLLQFTYKLIWSTIVAYPLWAAHQLPASHELTNIMVKGVLIDIVVIPWPYVLRNFVLFRKLKTQSAPISGK
;
A
#
# COMPACT_ATOMS: atom_id res chain seq x y z
N MET A 1 28.66 2.35 -11.81
CA MET A 1 27.33 3.00 -12.01
C MET A 1 27.24 4.18 -11.05
N SER A 2 27.18 5.43 -11.53
CA SER A 2 27.18 6.62 -10.66
C SER A 2 25.91 6.72 -9.80
N ILE A 3 26.05 7.03 -8.50
CA ILE A 3 24.96 7.12 -7.51
C ILE A 3 23.82 8.04 -7.99
N ARG A 4 24.16 9.13 -8.70
CA ARG A 4 23.18 10.08 -9.25
C ARG A 4 22.23 9.45 -10.27
N ASN A 5 22.65 8.40 -10.98
CA ASN A 5 21.83 7.74 -11.99
C ASN A 5 20.73 6.83 -11.39
N ILE A 6 20.84 6.47 -10.11
CA ILE A 6 19.86 5.61 -9.41
C ILE A 6 18.57 6.38 -9.08
N PHE A 7 18.70 7.69 -8.85
CA PHE A 7 17.58 8.60 -8.56
C PHE A 7 16.96 9.21 -9.82
N LYS A 8 17.62 9.10 -10.98
CA LYS A 8 17.07 9.59 -12.25
C LYS A 8 15.84 8.77 -12.63
N ARG A 9 14.80 9.45 -13.11
CA ARG A 9 13.55 8.83 -13.57
C ARG A 9 13.85 7.94 -14.77
N ASP A 10 13.42 6.69 -14.71
CA ASP A 10 13.46 5.78 -15.86
C ASP A 10 12.30 6.12 -16.79
N GLU A 11 12.59 6.45 -18.05
CA GLU A 11 11.59 6.85 -19.03
C GLU A 11 10.62 5.70 -19.35
N THR A 12 11.07 4.45 -19.25
CA THR A 12 10.24 3.27 -19.53
C THR A 12 9.23 2.98 -18.41
N ARG A 13 9.63 3.21 -17.15
CA ARG A 13 8.82 2.89 -15.96
C ARG A 13 8.09 4.10 -15.38
N GLY A 14 8.49 5.31 -15.77
CA GLY A 14 7.93 6.56 -15.24
C GLY A 14 8.28 6.84 -13.77
N VAL A 15 9.20 6.07 -13.15
CA VAL A 15 9.72 6.24 -11.78
C VAL A 15 11.23 6.00 -11.74
N SER A 16 11.94 6.51 -10.74
CA SER A 16 13.37 6.24 -10.54
C SER A 16 13.65 4.79 -10.16
N LYS A 17 14.84 4.26 -10.48
CA LYS A 17 15.25 2.91 -10.06
C LYS A 17 15.20 2.74 -8.54
N PHE A 18 15.65 3.74 -7.78
CA PHE A 18 15.56 3.75 -6.31
C PHE A 18 14.13 3.48 -5.82
N ARG A 19 13.17 4.32 -6.23
CA ARG A 19 11.74 4.16 -5.87
C ARG A 19 11.17 2.81 -6.27
N PHE A 20 11.57 2.27 -7.42
CA PHE A 20 11.11 0.95 -7.86
C PHE A 20 11.56 -0.16 -6.90
N TYR A 21 12.83 -0.17 -6.50
CA TYR A 21 13.34 -1.13 -5.52
C TYR A 21 12.78 -0.88 -4.12
N LEU A 22 12.59 0.39 -3.72
CA LEU A 22 11.95 0.75 -2.45
C LEU A 22 10.53 0.20 -2.37
N LEU A 23 9.74 0.29 -3.45
CA LEU A 23 8.40 -0.30 -3.50
C LEU A 23 8.44 -1.82 -3.35
N ARG A 24 9.35 -2.50 -4.05
CA ARG A 24 9.50 -3.97 -3.92
C ARG A 24 9.87 -4.36 -2.50
N PHE A 25 10.85 -3.68 -1.92
CA PHE A 25 11.26 -3.89 -0.54
C PHE A 25 10.10 -3.66 0.42
N TYR A 26 9.30 -2.62 0.19
CA TYR A 26 8.14 -2.35 1.02
C TYR A 26 7.05 -3.42 0.88
N PHE A 27 6.80 -3.97 -0.31
CA PHE A 27 5.91 -5.13 -0.46
C PHE A 27 6.44 -6.37 0.27
N VAL A 28 7.75 -6.62 0.25
CA VAL A 28 8.37 -7.70 1.05
C VAL A 28 8.12 -7.47 2.54
N LEU A 29 8.33 -6.24 3.04
CA LEU A 29 8.06 -5.92 4.45
C LEU A 29 6.60 -6.11 4.82
N ASN A 30 5.65 -5.68 3.99
CA ASN A 30 4.23 -5.88 4.26
C ASN A 30 3.86 -7.37 4.25
N PHE A 31 4.39 -8.15 3.31
CA PHE A 31 4.21 -9.61 3.31
C PHE A 31 4.78 -10.24 4.58
N ALA A 32 6.00 -9.88 4.97
CA ALA A 32 6.66 -10.45 6.14
C ALA A 32 5.98 -10.04 7.44
N ALA A 33 5.66 -8.76 7.64
CA ALA A 33 5.04 -8.28 8.88
C ALA A 33 3.56 -8.68 8.96
N LEU A 34 2.71 -8.16 8.07
CA LEU A 34 1.26 -8.43 8.11
C LEU A 34 0.94 -9.91 7.83
N GLY A 35 1.71 -10.55 6.96
CA GLY A 35 1.54 -11.97 6.68
C GLY A 35 1.93 -12.83 7.87
N PHE A 36 3.08 -12.58 8.51
CA PHE A 36 3.45 -13.35 9.70
C PHE A 36 2.40 -13.20 10.80
N ASP A 37 1.97 -11.98 11.10
CA ASP A 37 0.95 -11.73 12.14
C ASP A 37 -0.37 -12.45 11.80
N ALA A 38 -0.89 -12.27 10.58
CA ALA A 38 -2.18 -12.85 10.20
C ALA A 38 -2.15 -14.38 10.11
N TRP A 39 -1.11 -14.96 9.50
CA TRP A 39 -1.00 -16.41 9.34
C TRP A 39 -0.68 -17.11 10.66
N SER A 40 0.10 -16.47 11.56
CA SER A 40 0.35 -17.02 12.89
C SER A 40 -0.94 -17.12 13.71
N GLU A 41 -1.78 -16.08 13.66
CA GLU A 41 -3.09 -16.13 14.31
C GLU A 41 -4.00 -17.19 13.66
N ILE A 42 -4.10 -17.21 12.33
CA ILE A 42 -4.99 -18.15 11.63
C ILE A 42 -4.63 -19.61 11.92
N ILE A 43 -3.33 -19.95 11.90
CA ILE A 43 -2.85 -21.32 12.10
C ILE A 43 -2.82 -21.68 13.58
N GLY A 44 -2.49 -20.72 14.45
CA GLY A 44 -2.38 -20.91 15.90
C GLY A 44 -3.71 -20.84 16.66
N HIS A 45 -4.78 -20.36 16.04
CA HIS A 45 -6.08 -20.19 16.71
C HIS A 45 -6.69 -21.52 17.14
N THR A 46 -7.21 -21.55 18.37
CA THR A 46 -7.90 -22.71 18.93
C THR A 46 -9.33 -22.33 19.31
N GLY A 47 -10.28 -23.22 19.03
CA GLY A 47 -11.70 -22.98 19.30
C GLY A 47 -12.43 -22.18 18.22
N LEU A 48 -13.62 -21.68 18.56
CA LEU A 48 -14.47 -20.95 17.62
C LEU A 48 -14.00 -19.50 17.47
N TRP A 49 -14.07 -18.99 16.24
CA TRP A 49 -13.70 -17.61 15.94
C TRP A 49 -14.79 -16.64 16.36
N GLN A 50 -14.38 -15.49 16.89
CA GLN A 50 -15.24 -14.31 16.87
C GLN A 50 -15.36 -13.81 15.42
N PRO A 51 -16.57 -13.56 14.89
CA PRO A 51 -16.76 -13.29 13.47
C PRO A 51 -15.98 -12.08 12.94
N ILE A 52 -15.99 -10.95 13.66
CA ILE A 52 -15.36 -9.71 13.18
C ILE A 52 -13.82 -9.79 13.19
N PRO A 53 -13.14 -10.23 14.27
CA PRO A 53 -11.71 -10.49 14.23
C PRO A 53 -11.30 -11.51 13.16
N GLY A 54 -12.07 -12.58 12.99
CA GLY A 54 -11.81 -13.60 11.96
C GLY A 54 -11.84 -13.02 10.54
N ILE A 55 -12.77 -12.11 10.24
CA ILE A 55 -12.81 -11.36 8.98
C ILE A 55 -11.55 -10.49 8.81
N ALA A 56 -11.12 -9.79 9.86
CA ALA A 56 -9.94 -8.93 9.80
C ALA A 56 -8.66 -9.73 9.50
N TYR A 57 -8.43 -10.84 10.20
CA TYR A 57 -7.28 -11.70 9.94
C TYR A 57 -7.32 -12.34 8.54
N SER A 58 -8.51 -12.77 8.09
CA SER A 58 -8.68 -13.30 6.73
C SER A 58 -8.36 -12.24 5.67
N PHE A 59 -8.76 -10.99 5.89
CA PHE A 59 -8.44 -9.87 5.01
C PHE A 59 -6.93 -9.60 4.98
N TRP A 60 -6.25 -9.59 6.13
CA TRP A 60 -4.79 -9.38 6.18
C TRP A 60 -4.00 -10.55 5.58
N ALA A 61 -4.47 -11.79 5.73
CA ALA A 61 -3.89 -12.95 5.06
C ALA A 61 -4.03 -12.85 3.53
N ALA A 62 -5.22 -12.48 3.03
CA ALA A 62 -5.40 -12.25 1.60
C ALA A 62 -4.56 -11.07 1.09
N PHE A 63 -4.47 -9.99 1.87
CA PHE A 63 -3.60 -8.85 1.57
C PHE A 63 -2.14 -9.28 1.45
N SER A 64 -1.63 -10.12 2.36
CA SER A 64 -0.25 -10.59 2.32
C SER A 64 0.02 -11.44 1.08
N LEU A 65 -0.91 -12.31 0.68
CA LEU A 65 -0.81 -13.05 -0.58
C LEU A 65 -0.75 -12.12 -1.81
N LEU A 66 -1.58 -11.08 -1.84
CA LEU A 66 -1.52 -10.07 -2.91
C LEU A 66 -0.23 -9.23 -2.87
N ALA A 67 0.36 -9.03 -1.69
CA ALA A 67 1.65 -8.35 -1.55
C ALA A 67 2.77 -9.12 -2.29
N ILE A 68 2.69 -10.45 -2.41
CA ILE A 68 3.61 -11.24 -3.23
C ILE A 68 3.57 -10.79 -4.69
N LEU A 69 2.37 -10.56 -5.25
CA LEU A 69 2.22 -10.01 -6.60
C LEU A 69 2.82 -8.60 -6.68
N GLY A 70 2.77 -7.82 -5.60
CA GLY A 70 3.40 -6.51 -5.49
C GLY A 70 4.94 -6.56 -5.53
N ILE A 71 5.55 -7.63 -5.03
CA ILE A 71 7.00 -7.84 -5.18
C ILE A 71 7.37 -7.99 -6.66
N ILE A 72 6.58 -8.77 -7.40
CA ILE A 72 6.81 -9.04 -8.83
C ILE A 72 6.50 -7.79 -9.67
N HIS A 73 5.34 -7.18 -9.45
CA HIS A 73 4.77 -6.08 -10.24
C HIS A 73 4.40 -4.84 -9.39
N PRO A 74 5.38 -4.15 -8.77
CA PRO A 74 5.13 -3.13 -7.74
C PRO A 74 4.27 -1.95 -8.21
N LEU A 75 4.47 -1.48 -9.45
CA LEU A 75 3.70 -0.35 -9.98
C LEU A 75 2.26 -0.72 -10.34
N LYS A 76 2.01 -1.98 -10.75
CA LYS A 76 0.66 -2.45 -11.07
C LYS A 76 -0.15 -2.71 -9.80
N MET A 77 0.53 -3.10 -8.72
CA MET A 77 -0.08 -3.37 -7.41
C MET A 77 -0.11 -2.14 -6.49
N LEU A 78 0.19 -0.93 -6.99
CA LEU A 78 0.00 0.31 -6.23
C LEU A 78 -1.40 0.48 -5.61
N PRO A 79 -2.51 0.05 -6.24
CA PRO A 79 -3.82 0.07 -5.60
C PRO A 79 -3.86 -0.64 -4.24
N LEU A 80 -3.06 -1.68 -4.04
CA LEU A 80 -2.97 -2.39 -2.77
C LEU A 80 -2.34 -1.53 -1.67
N LEU A 81 -1.27 -0.78 -1.98
CA LEU A 81 -0.67 0.17 -1.04
C LEU A 81 -1.56 1.38 -0.79
N LEU A 82 -2.34 1.81 -1.80
CA LEU A 82 -3.32 2.89 -1.61
C LEU A 82 -4.47 2.45 -0.70
N LEU A 83 -4.95 1.21 -0.84
CA LEU A 83 -5.90 0.61 0.10
C LEU A 83 -5.32 0.59 1.52
N GLN A 84 -4.06 0.15 1.65
CA GLN A 84 -3.35 0.14 2.93
C GLN A 84 -3.31 1.52 3.58
N PHE A 85 -2.78 2.50 2.84
CA PHE A 85 -2.68 3.88 3.30
C PHE A 85 -4.04 4.42 3.73
N THR A 86 -5.07 4.19 2.90
CA THR A 86 -6.42 4.72 3.13
C THR A 86 -7.06 4.12 4.37
N TYR A 87 -6.99 2.80 4.58
CA TYR A 87 -7.59 2.20 5.78
C TYR A 87 -6.88 2.68 7.05
N LYS A 88 -5.54 2.76 7.05
CA LYS A 88 -4.77 3.24 8.21
C LYS A 88 -5.08 4.71 8.51
N LEU A 89 -5.23 5.51 7.46
CA LEU A 89 -5.60 6.92 7.59
C LEU A 89 -7.00 7.07 8.17
N ILE A 90 -7.99 6.34 7.65
CA ILE A 90 -9.37 6.34 8.18
C ILE A 90 -9.37 5.89 9.64
N TRP A 91 -8.75 4.76 9.96
CA TRP A 91 -8.70 4.27 11.34
C TRP A 91 -8.01 5.28 12.28
N SER A 92 -6.89 5.86 11.86
CA SER A 92 -6.15 6.83 12.69
C SER A 92 -6.94 8.11 12.95
N THR A 93 -7.69 8.59 11.95
CA THR A 93 -8.44 9.86 12.05
C THR A 93 -9.82 9.70 12.68
N ILE A 94 -10.53 8.61 12.38
CA ILE A 94 -11.92 8.39 12.80
C ILE A 94 -12.02 7.57 14.08
N VAL A 95 -11.07 6.66 14.34
CA VAL A 95 -11.10 5.77 15.51
C VAL A 95 -10.07 6.19 16.54
N ALA A 96 -8.80 6.24 16.16
CA ALA A 96 -7.72 6.48 17.12
C ALA A 96 -7.75 7.90 17.70
N TYR A 97 -7.92 8.91 16.84
CA TYR A 97 -7.92 10.30 17.29
C TYR A 97 -9.04 10.62 18.28
N PRO A 98 -10.32 10.26 18.06
CA PRO A 98 -11.37 10.48 19.06
C PRO A 98 -11.15 9.72 20.36
N LEU A 99 -10.70 8.46 20.31
CA LEU A 99 -10.42 7.68 21.52
C LEU A 99 -9.24 8.26 22.32
N TRP A 100 -8.21 8.74 21.63
CA TRP A 100 -7.09 9.43 22.26
C TRP A 100 -7.54 10.74 22.91
N ALA A 101 -8.36 11.54 22.22
CA ALA A 101 -8.92 12.77 22.78
C ALA A 101 -9.79 12.51 24.02
N ALA A 102 -10.52 11.39 24.03
CA ALA A 102 -11.32 10.94 25.17
C ALA A 102 -10.49 10.28 26.29
N HIS A 103 -9.16 10.20 26.17
CA HIS A 103 -8.25 9.53 27.11
C HIS A 103 -8.54 8.02 27.26
N GLN A 104 -9.23 7.42 26.28
CA GLN A 104 -9.60 6.00 26.25
C GLN A 104 -8.63 5.16 25.41
N LEU A 105 -7.68 5.80 24.72
CA LEU A 105 -6.63 5.13 23.97
C LEU A 105 -5.28 5.75 24.34
N PRO A 106 -4.41 5.02 25.06
CA PRO A 106 -3.09 5.52 25.36
C PRO A 106 -2.31 5.69 24.04
N ALA A 107 -1.61 6.82 23.89
CA ALA A 107 -0.79 7.07 22.71
C ALA A 107 0.33 6.02 22.51
N SER A 108 0.72 5.34 23.60
CA SER A 108 1.69 4.24 23.58
C SER A 108 1.11 2.89 23.15
N HIS A 109 -0.20 2.80 22.87
CA HIS A 109 -0.83 1.56 22.46
C HIS A 109 -0.18 1.04 21.17
N GLU A 110 0.25 -0.21 21.19
CA GLU A 110 1.07 -0.82 20.14
C GLU A 110 0.40 -0.73 18.76
N LEU A 111 -0.88 -1.08 18.69
CA LEU A 111 -1.67 -0.99 17.46
C LEU A 111 -1.69 0.44 16.89
N THR A 112 -1.87 1.45 17.75
CA THR A 112 -1.90 2.86 17.34
C THR A 112 -0.57 3.29 16.74
N ASN A 113 0.53 2.87 17.38
CA ASN A 113 1.87 3.13 16.89
C ASN A 113 2.13 2.49 15.53
N ILE A 114 1.70 1.24 15.32
CA ILE A 114 1.86 0.53 14.04
C ILE A 114 1.05 1.23 12.94
N MET A 115 -0.21 1.62 13.22
CA MET A 115 -1.07 2.27 12.25
C MET A 115 -0.53 3.64 11.82
N VAL A 116 -0.16 4.50 12.79
CA VAL A 116 0.36 5.84 12.52
C VAL A 116 1.71 5.79 11.80
N LYS A 117 2.65 4.93 12.25
CA LYS A 117 3.94 4.73 11.55
C LYS A 117 3.71 4.20 10.14
N GLY A 118 2.76 3.29 9.97
CA GLY A 118 2.35 2.77 8.67
C GLY A 118 1.96 3.89 7.71
N VAL A 119 1.08 4.81 8.12
CA VAL A 119 0.67 5.98 7.31
C VAL A 119 1.88 6.81 6.89
N LEU A 120 2.80 7.11 7.82
CA LEU A 120 3.99 7.92 7.53
C LEU A 120 4.91 7.23 6.51
N ILE A 121 5.11 5.92 6.64
CA ILE A 121 5.92 5.14 5.70
C ILE A 121 5.25 5.10 4.33
N ASP A 122 3.94 4.88 4.27
CA ASP A 122 3.16 4.88 3.03
C ASP A 122 3.31 6.21 2.28
N ILE A 123 3.29 7.35 2.99
CA ILE A 123 3.53 8.69 2.40
C ILE A 123 4.91 8.79 1.74
N VAL A 124 5.94 8.20 2.33
CA VAL A 124 7.31 8.28 1.78
C VAL A 124 7.52 7.32 0.61
N VAL A 125 6.99 6.09 0.73
CA VAL A 125 7.24 5.01 -0.22
C VAL A 125 6.39 5.17 -1.49
N ILE A 126 5.14 5.58 -1.36
CA ILE A 126 4.22 5.68 -2.49
C ILE A 126 4.68 6.80 -3.44
N PRO A 127 4.86 6.52 -4.74
CA PRO A 127 5.26 7.54 -5.71
C PRO A 127 4.04 8.40 -6.09
N TRP A 128 3.64 9.35 -5.23
CA TRP A 128 2.45 10.19 -5.44
C TRP A 128 2.35 10.85 -6.83
N PRO A 129 3.42 11.39 -7.44
CA PRO A 129 3.31 11.93 -8.80
C PRO A 129 2.95 10.87 -9.85
N TYR A 130 3.38 9.62 -9.65
CA TYR A 130 2.97 8.50 -10.48
C TYR A 130 1.51 8.14 -10.20
N VAL A 131 1.09 8.12 -8.94
CA VAL A 131 -0.30 7.81 -8.56
C VAL A 131 -1.27 8.82 -9.18
N LEU A 132 -1.01 10.11 -8.98
CA LEU A 132 -1.83 11.18 -9.54
C LEU A 132 -1.90 11.11 -11.06
N ARG A 133 -0.78 10.85 -11.74
CA ARG A 133 -0.73 10.77 -13.21
C ARG A 133 -1.47 9.57 -13.80
N ASN A 134 -1.48 8.42 -13.12
CA ASN A 134 -1.95 7.16 -13.70
C ASN A 134 -3.31 6.69 -13.16
N PHE A 135 -3.69 7.09 -11.94
CA PHE A 135 -4.93 6.63 -11.30
C PHE A 135 -5.96 7.75 -11.10
N VAL A 136 -5.53 9.01 -10.98
CA VAL A 136 -6.44 10.15 -10.69
C VAL A 136 -6.69 11.02 -11.92
N LEU A 137 -5.61 11.40 -12.61
CA LEU A 137 -5.71 12.19 -13.82
C LEU A 137 -6.10 11.28 -14.98
N PHE A 138 -7.38 11.34 -15.39
CA PHE A 138 -7.83 10.74 -16.64
C PHE A 138 -7.00 11.33 -17.79
N ARG A 139 -6.08 10.53 -18.34
CA ARG A 139 -5.46 10.85 -19.61
C ARG A 139 -6.56 10.80 -20.66
N LYS A 140 -7.06 11.96 -21.11
CA LYS A 140 -7.87 12.03 -22.34
C LYS A 140 -7.09 11.24 -23.39
N LEU A 141 -7.63 10.11 -23.79
CA LEU A 141 -7.07 9.31 -24.87
C LEU A 141 -6.96 10.28 -26.05
N LYS A 142 -5.74 10.51 -26.52
CA LYS A 142 -5.52 11.26 -27.76
C LYS A 142 -6.14 10.39 -28.84
N THR A 143 -7.38 10.66 -29.20
CA THR A 143 -8.09 10.02 -30.29
C THR A 143 -7.16 10.11 -31.49
N GLN A 144 -6.56 8.99 -31.89
CA GLN A 144 -5.90 8.92 -33.18
C GLN A 144 -7.02 9.02 -34.20
N SER A 145 -7.33 10.23 -34.66
CA SER A 145 -8.04 10.42 -35.91
C SER A 145 -7.14 9.84 -37.00
N ALA A 146 -7.40 8.59 -37.37
CA ALA A 146 -6.82 8.01 -38.57
C ALA A 146 -7.15 8.93 -39.75
N PRO A 147 -6.18 9.31 -40.58
CA PRO A 147 -6.50 10.02 -41.81
C PRO A 147 -7.36 9.08 -42.66
N ILE A 148 -8.56 9.53 -42.99
CA ILE A 148 -9.41 8.88 -43.98
C ILE A 148 -8.58 8.91 -45.27
N SER A 149 -8.06 7.74 -45.65
CA SER A 149 -7.41 7.52 -46.94
C SER A 149 -8.46 7.78 -48.02
N GLY A 150 -8.46 8.99 -48.57
CA GLY A 150 -9.13 9.28 -49.81
C GLY A 150 -8.41 8.54 -50.93
N LYS A 151 -9.11 7.59 -51.53
CA LYS A 151 -9.08 7.23 -52.96
C LYS A 151 -10.22 6.26 -53.23
#